data_AF-A0A850MEN3-F1
#
_entry.id   AF-A0A850MEN3-F1
#
_cell.length_a   1.000
_cell.length_b   1.000
_cell.length_c   1.000
_cell.angle_alpha   90.00
_cell.angle_beta   90.00
_cell.angle_gamma   90.00
#
_symmetry.space_group_name_H-M   'P 1'
#
loop_
_entity.id
_entity.type
_entity.pdbx_description
1 polymer ?
#
loop_
_entity_poly.entity_id
_entity_poly.type
_entity_poly.pdbx_seq_one_letter_code
_entity_poly.pdbx_strand_id
1 'polypeptide(L)' 'VSGNQPYADTDAMRFSEKGFEATAFLGLNKEDHFPEVWHEKADTYTCINKQIIGDAAEIILQFIINLDKELAKES' A
#
# COMPACT_ATOMS: atom_id res chain seq x y z
N VAL A 1 22.37 -17.08 -3.96
CA VAL A 1 21.04 -16.49 -4.19
C VAL A 1 20.99 -15.24 -3.31
N SER A 2 21.36 -14.09 -3.88
CA SER A 2 21.49 -12.83 -3.15
C SER A 2 20.13 -12.23 -2.86
N GLY A 3 19.93 -11.83 -1.60
CA GLY A 3 18.66 -11.42 -1.04
C GLY A 3 18.12 -10.11 -1.61
N ASN A 4 16.83 -10.16 -1.94
CA ASN A 4 15.92 -9.02 -1.97
C ASN A 4 14.74 -9.43 -1.09
N GLN A 5 14.62 -8.88 0.11
CA GLN A 5 13.37 -8.90 0.89
C GLN A 5 12.73 -7.50 0.82
N PRO A 6 11.39 -7.35 0.85
CA PRO A 6 10.33 -8.35 0.68
C PRO A 6 9.40 -8.02 -0.51
N TYR A 7 9.22 -9.00 -1.38
CA TYR A 7 8.00 -9.13 -2.18
C TYR A 7 6.85 -9.28 -1.17
N ALA A 8 6.09 -8.23 -0.90
CA ALA A 8 4.95 -8.35 0.01
C ALA A 8 3.88 -9.17 -0.72
N ASP A 9 3.64 -10.40 -0.24
CA ASP A 9 2.58 -11.35 -0.64
C ASP A 9 1.17 -10.81 -0.39
N THR A 10 0.94 -9.55 -0.80
CA THR A 10 -0.32 -8.83 -0.72
C THR A 10 -1.19 -9.20 -1.89
N ASP A 11 -2.49 -8.90 -1.77
CA ASP A 11 -3.44 -9.13 -2.85
C ASP A 11 -3.08 -8.38 -4.15
N ALA A 12 -2.38 -7.24 -4.05
CA ALA A 12 -1.94 -6.48 -5.23
C ALA A 12 -1.09 -7.34 -6.18
N MET A 13 -0.20 -8.18 -5.65
CA MET A 13 0.58 -9.11 -6.48
C MET A 13 -0.33 -10.12 -7.19
N ARG A 14 -1.33 -10.68 -6.51
CA ARG A 14 -2.29 -11.63 -7.10
C ARG A 14 -3.12 -10.99 -8.21
N PHE A 15 -3.42 -9.69 -8.10
CA PHE A 15 -4.01 -8.92 -9.19
C PHE A 15 -3.02 -8.75 -10.35
N SER A 16 -1.77 -8.40 -10.07
CA SER A 16 -0.74 -8.26 -11.10
C SER A 16 -0.42 -9.57 -11.84
N GLU A 17 -0.41 -10.71 -11.15
CA GLU A 17 -0.27 -12.05 -11.76
C GLU A 17 -1.39 -12.35 -12.79
N LYS A 18 -2.55 -11.68 -12.65
CA LYS A 18 -3.69 -11.78 -13.57
C LYS A 18 -3.70 -10.70 -14.66
N GLY A 19 -2.66 -9.87 -14.74
CA GLY A 19 -2.53 -8.81 -15.74
C GLY A 19 -3.18 -7.48 -15.37
N PHE A 20 -3.57 -7.28 -14.11
CA PHE A 20 -4.06 -5.98 -13.63
C PHE A 20 -2.91 -5.13 -13.10
N GLU A 21 -2.89 -3.85 -13.47
CA GLU A 21 -2.02 -2.89 -12.79
C GLU A 21 -2.54 -2.67 -11.37
N ALA A 22 -1.73 -3.02 -10.36
CA ALA A 22 -2.13 -3.00 -8.96
C ALA A 22 -0.97 -2.51 -8.08
N THR A 23 -1.30 -1.66 -7.11
CA THR A 23 -0.35 -1.04 -6.19
C THR A 23 -0.80 -1.27 -4.76
N ALA A 24 0.15 -1.59 -3.87
CA ALA A 24 -0.09 -1.69 -2.43
C ALA A 24 0.59 -0.53 -1.69
N PHE A 25 -0.13 0.08 -0.75
CA PHE A 25 0.42 1.06 0.19
C PHE A 25 0.70 0.37 1.52
N LEU A 26 1.98 0.32 1.91
CA LEU A 26 2.42 -0.37 3.12
C LEU A 26 3.01 0.62 4.12
N GLY A 27 2.59 0.50 5.39
CA GLY A 27 3.14 1.29 6.50
C GLY A 27 4.49 0.76 6.96
N LEU A 28 5.51 0.84 6.11
CA LEU A 28 6.87 0.42 6.43
C LEU A 28 7.56 1.46 7.34
N ASN A 29 8.58 1.02 8.06
CA ASN A 29 9.45 1.89 8.83
C ASN A 29 10.47 2.60 7.90
N LYS A 30 11.35 3.43 8.46
CA LYS A 30 12.35 4.21 7.70
C LYS A 30 13.42 3.37 6.99
N GLU A 31 13.49 2.08 7.28
CA GLU A 31 14.42 1.11 6.69
C GLU A 31 13.71 0.19 5.69
N ASP A 32 12.50 0.54 5.24
CA ASP A 32 11.65 -0.26 4.35
C ASP A 32 11.28 -1.65 4.91
N HIS A 33 11.27 -1.80 6.23
CA HIS A 33 10.82 -3.01 6.91
C HIS A 33 9.42 -2.85 7.50
N PHE A 34 8.70 -3.96 7.68
CA PHE A 34 7.48 -3.96 8.47
C PHE A 34 7.78 -3.51 9.91
N PRO A 35 6.83 -2.86 10.60
CA PRO A 35 6.99 -2.50 12.02
C PRO A 35 7.33 -3.74 12.86
N GLU A 36 8.16 -3.58 13.90
CA GLU A 36 8.55 -4.70 14.78
C GLU A 36 7.37 -5.38 15.47
N VAL A 37 6.26 -4.65 15.61
CA VAL A 37 5.01 -5.17 16.19
C VAL A 37 4.19 -6.00 15.20
N TRP A 38 4.55 -6.06 13.91
CA TRP A 38 3.79 -6.79 12.89
C TRP A 38 3.64 -8.28 13.26
N HIS A 39 2.41 -8.79 13.22
CA HIS A 39 2.02 -10.13 13.69
C HIS A 39 2.18 -10.38 15.20
N GLU A 40 2.41 -9.35 16.01
CA GLU A 40 2.49 -9.46 17.46
C GLU A 40 1.22 -8.95 18.14
N LYS A 41 0.98 -9.39 19.39
CA LYS A 41 -0.16 -8.89 20.21
C LYS A 41 -0.10 -7.39 20.50
N ALA A 42 1.07 -6.79 20.35
CA ALA A 42 1.29 -5.36 20.55
C ALA A 42 0.82 -4.51 19.36
N ASP A 43 0.53 -5.13 18.20
CA ASP A 43 -0.09 -4.47 17.04
C ASP A 43 -1.54 -4.08 17.37
N THR A 44 -1.69 -2.90 17.95
CA THR A 44 -2.94 -2.40 18.49
C THR A 44 -3.14 -0.96 18.03
N TYR A 45 -4.32 -0.39 18.25
CA TYR A 45 -4.62 0.98 17.81
C TYR A 45 -3.64 2.05 18.32
N THR A 46 -2.86 1.76 19.37
CA THR A 46 -1.89 2.68 19.95
C THR A 46 -0.63 2.85 19.10
N CYS A 47 -0.26 1.87 18.27
CA CYS A 47 0.89 1.98 17.36
C CYS A 47 0.55 2.64 16.02
N ILE A 48 -0.72 3.00 15.81
CA ILE A 48 -1.19 3.65 14.59
C ILE A 48 -0.79 5.14 14.56
N ASN A 49 -0.05 5.53 13.52
CA ASN A 49 0.16 6.95 13.21
C ASN A 49 -1.00 7.48 12.36
N LYS A 50 -1.84 8.34 12.95
CA LYS A 50 -3.00 8.93 12.28
C LYS A 50 -2.63 9.79 11.07
N GLN A 51 -1.46 10.43 11.07
CA GLN A 51 -1.02 11.23 9.92
C GLN A 51 -0.80 10.33 8.70
N ILE A 52 -0.13 9.19 8.89
CA ILE A 52 0.13 8.23 7.80
C ILE A 52 -1.19 7.70 7.21
N ILE A 53 -2.21 7.45 8.04
CA ILE A 53 -3.55 7.08 7.55
C ILE A 53 -4.14 8.19 6.68
N GLY A 54 -4.06 9.44 7.13
CA GLY A 54 -4.56 10.59 6.38
C GLY A 54 -3.86 10.74 5.03
N ASP A 55 -2.53 10.67 5.02
CA ASP A 55 -1.71 10.78 3.81
C ASP A 55 -2.04 9.67 2.81
N ALA A 56 -2.18 8.42 3.28
CA ALA A 56 -2.57 7.28 2.44
C ALA A 56 -3.98 7.47 1.83
N ALA A 57 -4.94 7.96 2.63
CA ALA A 57 -6.29 8.23 2.14
C ALA A 57 -6.30 9.34 1.07
N GLU A 58 -5.50 10.39 1.24
CA GLU A 58 -5.39 11.46 0.25
C GLU A 58 -4.80 10.96 -1.07
N ILE A 59 -3.75 10.13 -1.02
CA ILE A 59 -3.17 9.51 -2.22
C ILE A 59 -4.22 8.67 -2.97
N ILE A 60 -4.98 7.84 -2.26
CA ILE A 60 -6.03 7.01 -2.86
C ILE A 60 -7.12 7.87 -3.51
N LEU A 61 -7.56 8.94 -2.84
CA LEU A 61 -8.57 9.85 -3.38
C LEU A 61 -8.07 10.52 -4.67
N GLN A 62 -6.82 10.99 -4.69
CA GLN A 62 -6.25 11.60 -5.89
C GLN A 62 -6.09 10.61 -7.03
N PHE A 63 -5.72 9.36 -6.74
CA PHE A 63 -5.68 8.29 -7.74
C PHE A 63 -7.05 8.09 -8.40
N ILE A 64 -8.12 7.98 -7.61
CA ILE A 64 -9.49 7.80 -8.12
C ILE A 64 -9.91 9.00 -8.99
N ILE A 65 -9.64 10.24 -8.53
CA ILE A 65 -9.98 11.47 -9.27
C ILE A 65 -9.25 11.52 -10.61
N ASN A 66 -7.97 11.13 -10.65
CA ASN A 66 -7.20 11.14 -11.89
C ASN A 66 -7.69 10.08 -12.86
N LEU A 67 -7.97 8.87 -12.37
CA LEU A 67 -8.54 7.79 -13.18
C LEU A 67 -9.89 8.17 -13.79
N ASP A 68 -10.79 8.79 -13.02
CA ASP A 68 -12.09 9.27 -13.52
C ASP A 68 -11.91 10.29 -14.66
N LYS A 69 -10.98 11.24 -14.51
CA LYS A 69 -10.66 12.23 -15.54
C LYS A 69 -10.05 11.62 -16.80
N GLU A 70 -9.29 10.55 -16.67
CA GLU A 70 -8.70 9.84 -17.81
C GLU A 70 -9.79 9.10 -18.58
N LEU A 71 -10.62 8.33 -17.89
CA LEU A 71 -11.75 7.61 -18.50
C LEU A 71 -12.74 8.55 -19.18
N ALA A 72 -13.04 9.71 -18.59
CA ALA A 72 -13.92 10.71 -19.19
C ALA A 72 -13.35 11.38 -20.45
N LYS A 73 -12.03 11.31 -20.70
CA LYS A 73 -11.40 11.80 -21.94
C LYS A 73 -11.40 10.76 -23.06
N GLU A 74 -11.54 9.49 -22.72
CA GLU A 74 -11.58 8.37 -23.66
C GLU A 74 -12.99 8.08 -24.21
N SER A 75 -14.03 8.64 -23.57
CA SER A 75 -15.44 8.59 -23.97
C SER A 75 -15.87 9.72 -24.89
#